data_AF-A0AAW5YE00-F1
#
_entry.id   AF-A0AAW5YE00-F1
#
_cell.length_a   1.000
_cell.length_b   1.000
_cell.length_c   1.000
_cell.angle_alpha   90.00
_cell.angle_beta   90.00
_cell.angle_gamma   90.00
#
_symmetry.space_group_name_H-M   'P 1'
#
loop_
_entity.id
_entity.type
_entity.pdbx_description
1 polymer ?
#
loop_
_entity_poly.entity_id
_entity_poly.type
_entity_poly.pdbx_seq_one_letter_code
_entity_poly.pdbx_strand_id
1 'polypeptide(L)'
;MMTLNGKSMKDSLHGVKTSEGFSFIVSTHELRNLSPWIKPSEHSSDDLLFYRKLILADRKSLKRQLKRGYKPIKVLDESDRFVWFIIEELFNSPVTLALEDRTLKFEISDEDRDILKGNMTNILARQLL
;
A
#
# COMPACT_ATOMS: atom_id res chain seq x y z
N MET A 1 -25.50 12.37 8.69
CA MET A 1 -25.62 11.24 9.64
C MET A 1 -26.55 10.22 8.98
N MET A 2 -26.02 9.10 8.49
CA MET A 2 -26.79 8.12 7.72
C MET A 2 -26.58 6.75 8.34
N THR A 3 -27.62 6.24 9.01
CA THR A 3 -27.67 4.93 9.64
C THR A 3 -28.31 3.94 8.68
N LEU A 4 -27.57 2.92 8.26
CA LEU A 4 -28.09 1.71 7.62
C LEU A 4 -27.62 0.50 8.43
N ASN A 5 -28.58 -0.25 8.96
CA ASN A 5 -28.46 -1.56 9.61
C ASN A 5 -27.61 -1.66 10.90
N GLY A 6 -28.23 -1.33 12.03
CA GLY A 6 -28.62 -2.32 13.07
C GLY A 6 -27.63 -3.33 13.66
N LYS A 7 -26.34 -3.30 13.33
CA LYS A 7 -25.26 -3.94 14.09
C LYS A 7 -24.29 -2.84 14.42
N SER A 8 -24.38 -2.31 15.65
CA SER A 8 -23.20 -1.70 16.27
C SER A 8 -22.13 -2.80 16.29
N MET A 9 -21.29 -2.85 15.25
CA MET A 9 -19.99 -3.49 15.39
C MET A 9 -19.32 -2.65 16.47
N LYS A 10 -19.39 -3.13 17.72
CA LYS A 10 -18.42 -2.71 18.72
C LYS A 10 -17.09 -2.90 18.02
N ASP A 11 -16.46 -1.79 17.66
CA ASP A 11 -15.22 -1.81 16.91
C ASP A 11 -14.21 -2.46 17.83
N SER A 12 -13.93 -3.75 17.62
CA SER A 12 -13.04 -4.48 18.51
C SER A 12 -11.67 -3.81 18.42
N LEU A 13 -11.11 -3.53 19.58
CA LEU A 13 -9.84 -2.84 19.71
C LEU A 13 -8.73 -3.86 19.90
N HIS A 14 -7.67 -3.71 19.12
CA HIS A 14 -6.56 -4.65 19.06
C HIS A 14 -5.29 -4.01 19.60
N GLY A 15 -4.72 -4.62 20.63
CA GLY A 15 -3.45 -4.17 21.20
C GLY A 15 -2.28 -4.60 20.31
N VAL A 16 -1.53 -3.64 19.77
CA VAL A 16 -0.42 -3.89 18.86
C VAL A 16 0.86 -3.31 19.44
N LYS A 17 1.89 -4.14 19.57
CA LYS A 17 3.21 -3.70 20.03
C LYS A 17 4.21 -3.70 18.89
N THR A 18 4.91 -2.60 18.72
CA THR A 18 5.99 -2.51 17.74
C THR A 18 7.26 -3.16 18.27
N SER A 19 8.17 -3.52 17.36
CA SER A 19 9.50 -4.03 17.73
C SER A 19 10.35 -3.03 18.50
N GLU A 20 10.02 -1.75 18.40
CA GLU A 20 10.69 -0.61 19.03
C GLU A 20 10.09 -0.27 20.40
N GLY A 21 9.04 -0.98 20.85
CA GLY A 21 8.45 -0.83 22.19
C GLY A 21 7.24 0.12 22.27
N PHE A 22 6.75 0.63 21.14
CA PHE A 22 5.52 1.41 21.12
C PHE A 22 4.31 0.47 21.23
N SER A 23 3.25 0.93 21.90
CA SER A 23 1.99 0.20 22.03
C SER A 23 0.86 1.03 21.45
N PHE A 24 0.06 0.42 20.59
CA PHE A 24 -1.06 1.03 19.89
C PHE A 24 -2.33 0.25 20.18
N ILE A 25 -3.46 0.95 20.11
CA ILE A 25 -4.78 0.36 20.14
C ILE A 25 -5.38 0.60 18.76
N VAL A 26 -5.52 -0.45 17.97
CA VAL A 26 -5.91 -0.38 16.57
C VAL A 26 -7.35 -0.87 16.41
N SER A 27 -8.15 -0.17 15.60
CA SER A 27 -9.52 -0.58 15.32
C SER A 27 -9.57 -1.80 14.40
N THR A 28 -10.67 -2.56 14.46
CA THR A 28 -10.88 -3.68 13.51
C THR A 28 -11.01 -3.17 12.07
N HIS A 29 -11.53 -1.95 11.89
CA HIS A 29 -11.57 -1.27 10.60
C HIS A 29 -10.18 -1.13 9.96
N GLU A 30 -9.17 -0.67 10.72
CA GLU A 30 -7.81 -0.52 10.19
C GLU A 30 -7.21 -1.86 9.77
N LEU A 31 -7.40 -2.93 10.57
CA LEU A 31 -6.93 -4.27 10.21
C LEU A 31 -7.65 -4.82 8.97
N ARG A 32 -8.94 -4.56 8.81
CA ARG A 32 -9.68 -4.93 7.60
C ARG A 32 -9.15 -4.23 6.35
N ASN A 33 -8.70 -2.99 6.47
CA ASN A 33 -8.11 -2.24 5.36
C ASN A 33 -6.77 -2.84 4.88
N LEU A 34 -6.14 -3.70 5.67
CA LEU A 34 -4.94 -4.44 5.27
C LEU A 34 -5.28 -5.69 4.45
N SER A 35 -6.50 -6.21 4.53
CA SER A 35 -6.90 -7.48 3.88
C SER A 35 -6.55 -7.59 2.39
N PRO A 36 -6.62 -6.54 1.52
CA PRO A 36 -6.26 -6.69 0.12
C PRO A 36 -4.79 -7.09 -0.11
N TRP A 37 -3.93 -6.77 0.86
CA TRP A 37 -2.49 -7.00 0.82
C TRP A 37 -2.05 -8.30 1.47
N ILE A 38 -3.00 -9.07 2.00
CA ILE A 38 -2.76 -10.34 2.67
C ILE A 38 -3.40 -11.43 1.82
N LYS A 39 -2.62 -12.46 1.49
CA LYS A 39 -3.18 -13.62 0.82
C LYS A 39 -4.29 -14.23 1.69
N PRO A 40 -5.38 -14.74 1.10
CA PRO A 40 -6.38 -15.48 1.85
C PRO A 40 -5.69 -16.55 2.67
N SER A 41 -5.86 -16.48 3.99
CA SER A 41 -5.25 -17.41 4.93
C SER A 41 -6.31 -17.85 5.93
N GLU A 42 -6.19 -19.06 6.45
CA GLU A 42 -7.08 -19.56 7.51
C GLU A 42 -6.89 -18.81 8.84
N HIS A 43 -5.84 -18.00 8.96
CA HIS A 43 -5.51 -17.26 10.18
C HIS A 43 -6.35 -16.00 10.35
N SER A 44 -6.83 -15.79 11.58
CA SER A 44 -7.44 -14.52 11.98
C SER A 44 -6.41 -13.39 11.97
N SER A 45 -6.86 -12.13 11.88
CA SER A 45 -5.99 -10.96 12.05
C SER A 45 -5.22 -10.99 13.38
N ASP A 46 -5.86 -11.48 14.43
CA ASP A 46 -5.26 -11.61 15.77
C ASP A 46 -4.13 -12.65 15.78
N ASP A 47 -4.32 -13.76 15.05
CA ASP A 47 -3.29 -14.79 14.89
C ASP A 47 -2.09 -14.21 14.13
N LEU A 48 -2.34 -13.43 13.07
CA LEU A 48 -1.29 -12.79 12.29
C LEU A 48 -0.45 -11.85 13.17
N LEU A 49 -1.08 -11.08 14.06
CA LEU A 49 -0.40 -10.22 15.01
C LEU A 49 0.35 -11.04 16.08
N PHE A 50 -0.29 -12.06 16.64
CA PHE A 50 0.28 -12.91 17.69
C PHE A 50 1.54 -13.67 17.23
N TYR A 51 1.47 -14.30 16.05
CA TYR A 51 2.60 -15.01 15.44
C TYR A 51 3.60 -14.08 14.75
N ARG A 52 3.44 -12.76 14.88
CA ARG A 52 4.27 -11.74 14.24
C ARG A 52 4.35 -11.90 12.73
N LYS A 53 3.35 -12.50 12.10
CA LYS A 53 3.23 -12.56 10.64
C LYS A 53 2.83 -11.20 10.08
N LEU A 54 2.07 -10.42 10.86
CA LEU A 54 1.76 -9.02 10.66
C LEU A 54 2.39 -8.21 11.80
N ILE A 55 3.19 -7.20 11.48
CA ILE A 55 3.86 -6.35 12.47
C ILE A 55 3.72 -4.88 12.10
N LEU A 56 3.77 -4.03 13.12
CA LEU A 56 3.89 -2.58 12.97
C LEU A 56 5.31 -2.17 13.39
N ALA A 57 5.98 -1.35 12.57
CA ALA A 57 7.32 -0.88 12.88
C ALA A 57 7.54 0.56 12.40
N ASP A 58 8.53 1.25 12.99
CA ASP A 58 8.90 2.61 12.57
C ASP A 58 9.42 2.56 11.12
N ARG A 59 9.03 3.53 10.30
CA ARG A 59 9.50 3.67 8.91
C ARG A 59 11.02 3.66 8.80
N LYS A 60 11.74 4.14 9.82
CA LYS A 60 13.22 4.08 9.89
C LYS A 60 13.76 2.65 9.90
N SER A 61 12.99 1.68 10.38
CA SER A 61 13.39 0.26 10.43
C SER A 61 13.04 -0.51 9.15
N LEU A 62 12.51 0.15 8.11
CA LEU A 62 12.16 -0.46 6.81
C LEU A 62 13.25 -1.38 6.26
N LYS A 63 14.50 -0.90 6.14
CA LYS A 63 15.62 -1.70 5.63
C LYS A 63 15.88 -2.96 6.46
N ARG A 64 15.64 -2.90 7.77
CA ARG A 64 15.81 -4.03 8.69
C ARG A 64 14.69 -5.05 8.52
N GLN A 65 13.44 -4.61 8.37
CA GLN A 65 12.30 -5.50 8.20
C GLN A 65 12.33 -6.19 6.83
N LEU A 66 12.74 -5.50 5.77
CA LEU A 66 12.95 -6.10 4.45
C LEU A 66 13.98 -7.25 4.51
N LYS A 67 15.09 -7.07 5.23
CA LYS A 67 16.10 -8.13 5.44
C LYS A 67 15.59 -9.32 6.24
N ARG A 68 14.52 -9.14 7.02
CA ARG A 68 13.87 -10.20 7.81
C ARG A 68 12.76 -10.92 7.05
N GLY A 69 12.58 -10.65 5.76
CA GLY A 69 11.55 -11.27 4.93
C GLY A 69 10.16 -10.65 5.12
N TYR A 70 10.06 -9.39 5.53
CA TYR A 70 8.80 -8.67 5.58
C TYR A 70 8.65 -7.72 4.39
N LYS A 71 7.41 -7.49 3.95
CA LYS A 71 7.03 -6.50 2.95
C LYS A 71 6.21 -5.39 3.58
N PRO A 72 6.51 -4.11 3.29
CA PRO A 72 5.67 -3.00 3.71
C PRO A 72 4.35 -3.03 2.93
N ILE A 73 3.26 -2.72 3.61
CA ILE A 73 1.91 -2.70 3.03
C ILE A 73 1.35 -1.28 3.04
N LYS A 74 1.12 -0.73 4.23
CA LYS A 74 0.40 0.53 4.44
C LYS A 74 0.94 1.23 5.68
N VAL A 75 0.89 2.55 5.71
CA VAL A 75 1.14 3.33 6.94
C VAL A 75 -0.02 3.17 7.94
N LEU A 76 0.27 3.33 9.22
CA LEU A 76 -0.74 3.42 10.27
C LEU A 76 -1.63 4.64 10.00
N ASP A 77 -2.95 4.49 10.11
CA ASP A 77 -3.88 5.57 9.76
C ASP A 77 -3.70 6.81 10.65
N GLU A 78 -3.32 6.62 11.92
CA GLU A 78 -3.05 7.73 12.86
C GLU A 78 -1.69 8.40 12.67
N SER A 79 -0.72 7.72 12.06
CA SER A 79 0.65 8.23 11.95
C SER A 79 1.43 7.61 10.79
N ASP A 80 1.90 8.46 9.89
CA ASP A 80 2.78 8.10 8.78
C ASP A 80 4.18 7.61 9.20
N ARG A 81 4.52 7.78 10.48
CA ARG A 81 5.78 7.31 11.07
C ARG A 81 5.84 5.79 11.14
N PHE A 82 4.70 5.12 11.29
CA PHE A 82 4.64 3.67 11.46
C PHE A 82 4.07 3.00 10.23
N VAL A 83 4.65 1.87 9.86
CA VAL A 83 4.30 1.10 8.67
C VAL A 83 3.92 -0.31 9.07
N TRP A 84 2.81 -0.79 8.53
CA TRP A 84 2.38 -2.18 8.57
C TRP A 84 3.23 -3.02 7.63
N PHE A 85 3.73 -4.13 8.15
CA PHE A 85 4.55 -5.10 7.46
C PHE A 85 3.93 -6.48 7.57
N ILE A 86 3.95 -7.24 6.48
CA ILE A 86 3.58 -8.65 6.48
C ILE A 86 4.76 -9.51 6.07
N ILE A 87 4.82 -10.75 6.56
CA ILE A 87 5.78 -11.73 6.06
C ILE A 87 5.59 -11.98 4.55
N GLU A 88 6.69 -12.10 3.82
CA GLU A 88 6.70 -12.18 2.36
C GLU A 88 5.86 -13.34 1.80
N GLU A 89 5.77 -14.45 2.52
CA GLU A 89 4.97 -15.62 2.13
C GLU A 89 3.47 -15.30 2.02
N LEU A 90 2.97 -14.43 2.90
CA LEU A 90 1.57 -14.03 2.98
C LEU A 90 1.28 -12.70 2.27
N PHE A 91 2.29 -12.04 1.71
CA PHE A 91 2.11 -10.81 0.97
C PHE A 91 1.32 -11.06 -0.32
N ASN A 92 0.20 -10.36 -0.47
CA ASN A 92 -0.52 -10.24 -1.72
C ASN A 92 -0.23 -8.88 -2.33
N SER A 93 0.07 -8.83 -3.63
CA SER A 93 0.18 -7.56 -4.36
C SER A 93 -1.17 -7.27 -5.02
N PRO A 94 -2.07 -6.49 -4.40
CA PRO A 94 -3.35 -6.14 -5.00
C PRO A 94 -3.16 -5.28 -6.25
N VAL A 95 -2.00 -4.64 -6.38
CA VAL A 95 -1.57 -3.92 -7.56
C VAL A 95 -0.80 -4.89 -8.46
N THR A 96 -1.53 -5.75 -9.17
CA THR A 96 -1.11 -6.11 -10.53
C THR A 96 -1.47 -4.95 -11.46
N LEU A 97 -0.91 -3.75 -11.22
CA LEU A 97 -0.62 -2.88 -12.34
C LEU A 97 0.62 -3.50 -12.97
N ALA A 98 0.34 -4.35 -13.95
CA ALA A 98 1.21 -4.76 -15.03
C ALA A 98 2.67 -4.35 -14.80
N LEU A 99 3.50 -5.30 -14.36
CA LEU A 99 4.94 -5.15 -14.62
C LEU A 99 5.18 -5.02 -16.16
N GLU A 100 4.20 -5.44 -16.97
CA GLU A 100 4.08 -5.18 -18.41
C GLU A 100 3.88 -3.69 -18.78
N ASP A 101 3.40 -2.82 -17.89
CA ASP A 101 3.28 -1.38 -18.14
C ASP A 101 4.61 -0.62 -17.93
N ARG A 102 5.62 -1.24 -17.30
CA ARG A 102 7.00 -0.73 -17.39
C ARG A 102 7.57 -0.85 -18.82
N THR A 103 6.88 -1.58 -19.68
CA THR A 103 7.12 -1.66 -21.12
C THR A 103 6.14 -0.82 -21.94
N LEU A 104 5.39 0.11 -21.32
CA LEU A 104 4.97 1.31 -22.05
C LEU A 104 6.22 2.17 -22.26
N LYS A 105 7.09 1.73 -23.19
CA LYS A 105 7.96 2.65 -23.90
C LYS A 105 7.02 3.65 -24.55
N PHE A 106 6.81 4.79 -23.92
CA PHE A 106 6.37 5.97 -24.63
C PHE A 106 7.47 6.25 -25.64
N GLU A 107 7.31 5.71 -26.86
CA GLU A 107 8.14 6.07 -27.98
C GLU A 107 7.80 7.51 -28.31
N ILE A 108 8.64 8.42 -27.82
CA ILE A 108 8.57 9.84 -28.16
C ILE A 108 8.74 9.91 -29.67
N SER A 109 7.66 10.26 -30.37
CA SER A 109 7.68 10.45 -31.82
C SER A 109 8.60 11.61 -32.19
N ASP A 110 9.02 11.68 -33.45
CA ASP A 110 9.86 12.80 -33.89
C ASP A 110 9.08 14.13 -33.78
N GLU A 111 7.76 14.09 -33.94
CA GLU A 111 6.85 15.21 -33.70
C GLU A 111 6.85 15.65 -32.24
N ASP A 112 6.81 14.71 -31.28
CA ASP A 112 6.90 15.01 -29.84
C ASP A 112 8.25 15.66 -29.50
N ARG A 113 9.34 15.22 -30.15
CA ARG A 113 10.67 15.84 -29.97
C ARG A 113 10.72 17.26 -30.52
N ASP A 114 10.06 17.53 -31.63
CA ASP A 114 9.99 18.86 -32.22
C ASP A 114 9.14 19.81 -31.37
N ILE A 115 8.06 19.33 -30.77
CA ILE A 115 7.27 20.07 -29.77
C ILE A 115 8.13 20.41 -28.55
N LEU A 116 8.83 19.43 -27.98
CA LEU A 116 9.69 19.64 -26.80
C LEU A 116 10.87 20.59 -27.06
N LYS A 117 11.36 20.65 -28.31
CA LYS A 117 12.40 21.59 -28.75
C LYS A 117 11.86 22.99 -29.10
N GLY A 118 10.54 23.19 -29.08
CA GLY A 118 9.90 24.45 -29.46
C GLY A 118 9.86 24.70 -30.98
N ASN A 119 10.17 23.68 -31.78
CA ASN A 119 10.18 23.74 -33.25
C ASN A 119 8.82 23.31 -33.83
N MET A 120 7.73 23.83 -33.25
CA MET A 120 6.39 23.50 -33.71
C MET A 120 6.15 24.12 -35.10
N THR A 121 6.05 23.30 -36.14
CA THR A 121 5.73 23.79 -37.48
C THR A 121 4.25 24.22 -37.57
N ASN A 122 3.93 25.22 -38.39
CA ASN A 122 2.55 25.67 -38.61
C ASN A 122 1.59 24.56 -39.11
N ILE A 123 2.14 23.46 -39.62
CA ILE A 123 1.38 22.28 -40.08
C ILE A 123 0.88 21.47 -38.88
N LEU A 124 1.76 21.20 -37.90
CA LEU A 124 1.40 20.51 -36.64
C LEU A 124 0.43 21.34 -35.78
N ALA A 125 0.60 22.66 -35.75
CA ALA A 125 -0.32 23.55 -35.03
C ALA A 125 -1.76 23.53 -35.58
N ARG A 126 -1.94 23.21 -36.87
CA ARG A 126 -3.26 23.10 -37.51
C ARG A 126 -3.95 21.76 -37.29
N GLN A 127 -3.21 20.72 -36.92
CA GLN A 127 -3.78 19.39 -36.64
C GLN A 127 -4.27 19.24 -35.19
N LEU A 128 -3.96 20.21 -34.32
CA LEU A 128 -4.32 20.22 -32.90
C LEU A 128 -5.50 21.15 -32.56
N LEU A 129 -6.16 21.72 -33.59
CA LEU A 129 -7.44 22.44 -33.49
C LEU A 129 -8.58 21.55 -34.00
#